data_AF-A0A0B8P270-F1
#
_entry.id   AF-A0A0B8P270-F1
#
_cell.length_a   1.000
_cell.length_b   1.000
_cell.length_c   1.000
_cell.angle_alpha   90.00
_cell.angle_beta   90.00
_cell.angle_gamma   90.00
#
_symmetry.space_group_name_H-M   'P 1'
#
loop_
_entity.id
_entity.type
_entity.pdbx_description
1 polymer ?
#
loop_
_entity_poly.entity_id
_entity_poly.type
_entity_poly.pdbx_seq_one_letter_code
_entity_poly.pdbx_strand_id
1 'polypeptide(L)'
;MLFKRLIKSEAINQAIADEAKSKNISIEKAEQEALKIMDEIAAKFSYSLIKQGNFVLTWLWNRLYQGINVSNAATVRRLAQDGHEIVYVPCHRSHMDYLLLSYVLYHEGMVPPHIAAGVNLNFFPAGPIFRRGGAFFIRRSFKGNKLYSTIFREYLAELFVKGYSVEYFSEGGRSRTGRLLQAKTGMLAMTVQAMLRGLNRPVTLVPVYIGYEHVMEVSTYAKELRGKRKEKENAGQVLRTIRKLRNFGQGYVNFGEPIPLNQYLNEQVPEWTQDIGAPDGQKPTWMTPTVNAIAEKMMTHINDAAAANALTLAATALLASRQRALTKESLISQINCYLELLKHVPYTDHATVPDSTAEELVEHAISLDKFVVGSDTMGDIISLDRHQSVLMTYYRNNIIHMFALPSMVAQLIIQLPNCTLSELKKTIAILYPFLRKELFLSYDEAELEQKIEQVIAELGRQG
;
A
#
# COMPACT_ATOMS: atom_id res chain seq x y z
N MET A 1 26.19 -0.80 -16.96
CA MET A 1 25.82 0.17 -18.01
C MET A 1 25.15 1.42 -17.43
N LEU A 2 24.21 1.32 -16.49
CA LEU A 2 23.53 2.45 -15.84
C LEU A 2 24.51 3.48 -15.24
N PHE A 3 25.46 2.99 -14.43
CA PHE A 3 26.48 3.80 -13.76
C PHE A 3 27.36 4.63 -14.71
N LYS A 4 27.72 4.06 -15.88
CA LYS A 4 28.54 4.75 -16.89
C LYS A 4 27.80 5.90 -17.57
N ARG A 5 26.46 5.87 -17.61
CA ARG A 5 25.64 6.96 -18.13
C ARG A 5 25.45 8.06 -17.11
N LEU A 6 25.23 7.71 -15.84
CA LEU A 6 25.09 8.69 -14.75
C LEU A 6 26.33 9.56 -14.59
N ILE A 7 27.53 8.97 -14.70
CA ILE A 7 28.80 9.72 -14.68
C ILE A 7 28.92 10.71 -15.85
N LYS A 8 28.21 10.49 -16.96
CA LYS A 8 28.19 11.40 -18.12
C LYS A 8 27.06 12.44 -18.06
N SER A 9 26.23 12.44 -17.01
CA SER A 9 25.13 13.39 -16.86
C SER A 9 25.69 14.79 -16.58
N GLU A 10 25.31 15.76 -17.41
CA GLU A 10 25.66 17.17 -17.23
C GLU A 10 25.14 17.71 -15.89
N ALA A 11 23.94 17.30 -15.49
CA ALA A 11 23.36 17.67 -14.21
C ALA A 11 24.20 17.17 -13.01
N ILE A 12 24.73 15.94 -13.09
CA ILE A 12 25.64 15.40 -12.06
C ILE A 12 26.97 16.16 -12.08
N ASN A 13 27.55 16.43 -13.25
CA ASN A 13 28.80 17.18 -13.36
C ASN A 13 28.66 18.60 -12.78
N GLN A 14 27.56 19.29 -13.06
CA GLN A 14 27.26 20.59 -12.47
C GLN A 14 27.07 20.49 -10.94
N ALA A 15 26.36 19.47 -10.46
CA ALA A 15 26.19 19.25 -9.03
C ALA A 15 27.52 18.95 -8.31
N ILE A 16 28.44 18.24 -8.96
CA ILE A 16 29.81 18.00 -8.45
C ILE A 16 30.59 19.31 -8.36
N ALA A 17 30.54 20.15 -9.39
CA ALA A 17 31.18 21.47 -9.39
C ALA A 17 30.62 22.39 -8.29
N ASP A 18 29.28 22.42 -8.13
CA ASP A 18 28.60 23.17 -7.08
C ASP A 18 29.00 22.67 -5.67
N GLU A 19 29.10 21.36 -5.49
CA GLU A 19 29.51 20.73 -4.22
C GLU A 19 30.97 21.08 -3.90
N ALA A 20 31.88 20.97 -4.88
CA ALA A 20 33.29 21.31 -4.72
C ALA A 20 33.46 22.77 -4.28
N LYS A 21 32.74 23.68 -4.95
CA LYS A 21 32.75 25.12 -4.64
C LYS A 21 32.16 25.42 -3.26
N SER A 22 30.97 24.88 -2.95
CA SER A 22 30.26 25.18 -1.70
C SER A 22 30.94 24.63 -0.46
N LYS A 23 31.62 23.47 -0.57
CA LYS A 23 32.36 22.84 0.54
C LYS A 23 33.85 23.17 0.56
N ASN A 24 34.34 23.96 -0.40
CA ASN A 24 35.74 24.29 -0.57
C ASN A 24 36.65 23.03 -0.59
N ILE A 25 36.26 22.05 -1.40
CA ILE A 25 37.01 20.80 -1.63
C ILE A 25 37.44 20.71 -3.10
N SER A 26 38.43 19.87 -3.41
CA SER A 26 38.83 19.64 -4.80
C SER A 26 37.73 18.91 -5.59
N ILE A 27 37.73 19.08 -6.92
CA ILE A 27 36.77 18.42 -7.81
C ILE A 27 36.87 16.91 -7.66
N GLU A 28 38.08 16.35 -7.57
CA GLU A 28 38.31 14.91 -7.40
C GLU A 28 37.67 14.39 -6.11
N LYS A 29 37.70 15.16 -5.02
CA LYS A 29 37.03 14.78 -3.77
C LYS A 29 35.51 14.80 -3.92
N ALA A 30 34.95 15.77 -4.64
CA ALA A 30 33.52 15.84 -4.91
C ALA A 30 33.06 14.69 -5.86
N GLU A 31 33.86 14.34 -6.86
CA GLU A 31 33.63 13.16 -7.72
C GLU A 31 33.64 11.86 -6.94
N GLN A 32 34.62 11.67 -6.05
CA GLN A 32 34.66 10.50 -5.16
C GLN A 32 33.43 10.41 -4.27
N GLU A 33 32.93 11.53 -3.77
CA GLU A 33 31.68 11.56 -2.99
C GLU A 33 30.46 11.22 -3.87
N ALA A 34 30.41 11.73 -5.10
CA ALA A 34 29.37 11.39 -6.05
C ALA A 34 29.36 9.88 -6.36
N LEU A 35 30.53 9.26 -6.57
CA LEU A 35 30.65 7.82 -6.79
C LEU A 35 30.15 7.02 -5.59
N LYS A 36 30.49 7.42 -4.36
CA LYS A 36 29.97 6.78 -3.14
C LYS A 36 28.46 6.88 -3.04
N ILE A 37 27.89 8.06 -3.37
CA ILE A 37 26.44 8.25 -3.40
C ILE A 37 25.79 7.37 -4.47
N MET A 38 26.36 7.29 -5.66
CA MET A 38 25.85 6.42 -6.73
C MET A 38 25.88 4.95 -6.30
N ASP A 39 26.96 4.48 -5.68
CA ASP A 39 27.08 3.12 -5.15
C ASP A 39 26.11 2.87 -3.98
N GLU A 40 25.87 3.87 -3.14
CA GLU A 40 24.87 3.81 -2.08
C GLU A 40 23.47 3.63 -2.67
N ILE A 41 23.12 4.35 -3.73
CA ILE A 41 21.77 4.31 -4.32
C ILE A 41 21.58 3.04 -5.15
N ALA A 42 22.49 2.72 -6.06
CA ALA A 42 22.21 1.83 -7.18
C ALA A 42 21.90 0.37 -6.79
N ALA A 43 20.85 -0.17 -7.40
CA ALA A 43 20.57 -1.60 -7.43
C ALA A 43 21.63 -2.36 -8.26
N LYS A 44 21.79 -3.66 -7.98
CA LYS A 44 22.66 -4.60 -8.72
C LYS A 44 21.85 -5.78 -9.22
N PHE A 45 20.74 -5.49 -9.91
CA PHE A 45 19.71 -6.45 -10.31
C PHE A 45 20.31 -7.71 -10.96
N SER A 46 19.88 -8.88 -10.48
CA SER A 46 20.46 -10.17 -10.85
C SER A 46 19.34 -11.17 -11.14
N TYR A 47 19.04 -11.39 -12.42
CA TYR A 47 17.98 -12.31 -12.86
C TYR A 47 18.15 -13.73 -12.29
N SER A 48 19.39 -14.23 -12.22
CA SER A 48 19.69 -15.53 -11.60
C SER A 48 19.29 -15.59 -10.12
N LEU A 49 19.46 -14.49 -9.38
CA LEU A 49 19.06 -14.42 -7.98
C LEU A 49 17.53 -14.37 -7.85
N ILE A 50 16.83 -13.66 -8.74
CA ILE A 50 15.37 -13.66 -8.77
C ILE A 50 14.83 -15.09 -8.98
N LYS A 51 15.37 -15.81 -9.97
CA LYS A 51 14.98 -17.19 -10.26
C LYS A 51 15.25 -18.13 -9.08
N GLN A 52 16.41 -18.03 -8.44
CA GLN A 52 16.74 -18.83 -7.24
C GLN A 52 15.89 -18.42 -6.03
N GLY A 53 15.69 -17.12 -5.86
CA GLY A 53 14.86 -16.52 -4.82
C GLY A 53 13.42 -16.99 -4.92
N ASN A 54 12.91 -17.25 -6.12
CA ASN A 54 11.57 -17.78 -6.30
C ASN A 54 11.35 -19.11 -5.57
N PHE A 55 12.31 -20.04 -5.62
CA PHE A 55 12.19 -21.32 -4.88
C PHE A 55 12.13 -21.09 -3.37
N VAL A 56 12.96 -20.18 -2.86
CA VAL A 56 13.00 -19.83 -1.43
C VAL A 56 11.72 -19.13 -1.01
N LEU A 57 11.21 -18.19 -1.82
CA LEU A 57 9.97 -17.47 -1.56
C LEU A 57 8.76 -18.39 -1.66
N THR A 58 8.68 -19.27 -2.66
CA THR A 58 7.62 -20.29 -2.77
C THR A 58 7.58 -21.16 -1.52
N TRP A 59 8.74 -21.66 -1.08
CA TRP A 59 8.84 -22.42 0.17
C TRP A 59 8.39 -21.58 1.37
N LEU A 60 8.84 -20.32 1.47
CA LEU A 60 8.51 -19.42 2.57
C LEU A 60 7.00 -19.16 2.65
N TRP A 61 6.36 -18.85 1.53
CA TRP A 61 4.93 -18.54 1.47
C TRP A 61 4.09 -19.76 1.81
N ASN A 62 4.35 -20.91 1.19
CA ASN A 62 3.64 -22.17 1.50
C ASN A 62 3.85 -22.65 2.94
N ARG A 63 4.98 -22.26 3.54
CA ARG A 63 5.30 -22.61 4.94
C ARG A 63 4.58 -21.72 5.93
N LEU A 64 4.36 -20.45 5.59
CA LEU A 64 3.78 -19.44 6.47
C LEU A 64 2.27 -19.32 6.29
N TYR A 65 1.80 -19.15 5.05
CA TYR A 65 0.41 -18.89 4.69
C TYR A 65 -0.22 -20.14 4.06
N GLN A 66 -1.53 -20.27 4.25
CA GLN A 66 -2.36 -21.31 3.63
C GLN A 66 -2.57 -21.03 2.13
N GLY A 67 -2.53 -19.76 1.73
CA GLY A 67 -2.69 -19.33 0.34
C GLY A 67 -2.40 -17.84 0.17
N ILE A 68 -2.06 -17.45 -1.06
CA ILE A 68 -1.94 -16.06 -1.50
C ILE A 68 -2.98 -15.85 -2.60
N ASN A 69 -3.94 -14.96 -2.33
CA ASN A 69 -4.97 -14.59 -3.28
C ASN A 69 -4.52 -13.36 -4.06
N VAL A 70 -4.62 -13.44 -5.39
CA VAL A 70 -4.23 -12.35 -6.29
C VAL A 70 -5.43 -11.95 -7.12
N SER A 71 -5.83 -10.69 -7.03
CA SER A 71 -6.97 -10.14 -7.76
C SER A 71 -6.53 -9.02 -8.71
N ASN A 72 -7.22 -8.88 -9.84
CA ASN A 72 -7.04 -7.80 -10.82
C ASN A 72 -5.67 -7.74 -11.54
N ALA A 73 -4.87 -8.80 -11.47
CA ALA A 73 -3.56 -8.85 -12.13
C ALA A 73 -3.64 -8.76 -13.67
N ALA A 74 -4.78 -9.13 -14.27
CA ALA A 74 -4.97 -9.09 -15.72
C ALA A 74 -4.77 -7.68 -16.32
N THR A 75 -5.25 -6.64 -15.64
CA THR A 75 -5.11 -5.25 -16.08
C THR A 75 -3.63 -4.83 -16.10
N VAL A 76 -2.86 -5.24 -15.08
CA VAL A 76 -1.43 -4.95 -14.99
C VAL A 76 -0.65 -5.70 -16.07
N ARG A 77 -0.97 -6.97 -16.33
CA ARG A 77 -0.36 -7.75 -17.42
C ARG A 77 -0.60 -7.07 -18.78
N ARG A 78 -1.79 -6.53 -19.01
CA ARG A 78 -2.11 -5.78 -20.24
C ARG A 78 -1.26 -4.51 -20.36
N LEU A 79 -1.17 -3.70 -19.31
CA LEU A 79 -0.30 -2.51 -19.30
C LEU A 79 1.17 -2.85 -19.62
N ALA A 80 1.67 -3.95 -19.07
CA ALA A 80 3.03 -4.41 -19.33
C ALA A 80 3.22 -4.84 -20.81
N GLN A 81 2.21 -5.49 -21.40
CA GLN A 81 2.21 -5.88 -22.81
C GLN A 81 2.11 -4.68 -23.76
N ASP A 82 1.34 -3.66 -23.38
CA ASP A 82 1.17 -2.41 -24.12
C ASP A 82 2.41 -1.48 -24.02
N GLY A 83 3.44 -1.90 -23.26
CA GLY A 83 4.72 -1.21 -23.17
C GLY A 83 4.71 0.01 -22.25
N HIS A 84 3.80 0.06 -21.27
CA HIS A 84 3.77 1.11 -20.26
C HIS A 84 4.94 0.97 -19.28
N GLU A 85 5.44 2.12 -18.82
CA GLU A 85 6.36 2.19 -17.69
C GLU A 85 5.56 2.13 -16.39
N ILE A 86 5.60 0.97 -15.74
CA ILE A 86 4.78 0.69 -14.56
C ILE A 86 5.49 1.10 -13.28
N VAL A 87 4.79 1.91 -12.48
CA VAL A 87 5.18 2.24 -11.11
C VAL A 87 4.20 1.63 -10.13
N TYR A 88 4.61 0.59 -9.42
CA TYR A 88 3.82 -0.04 -8.37
C TYR A 88 3.86 0.80 -7.10
N VAL A 89 2.68 1.11 -6.56
CA VAL A 89 2.54 1.88 -5.31
C VAL A 89 1.72 1.07 -4.32
N PRO A 90 2.36 0.14 -3.59
CA PRO A 90 1.69 -0.64 -2.56
C PRO A 90 1.43 0.15 -1.28
N CYS A 91 0.37 -0.23 -0.55
CA CYS A 91 0.28 0.09 0.88
C CYS A 91 1.42 -0.59 1.66
N HIS A 92 1.81 -0.02 2.80
CA HIS A 92 2.89 -0.53 3.61
C HIS A 92 2.42 -0.96 5.01
N ARG A 93 2.38 -2.27 5.24
CA ARG A 93 1.87 -2.89 6.48
C ARG A 93 2.85 -3.86 7.12
N SER A 94 3.73 -4.48 6.34
CA SER A 94 4.73 -5.45 6.81
C SER A 94 6.08 -5.32 6.11
N HIS A 95 7.14 -5.87 6.71
CA HIS A 95 8.39 -6.15 6.03
C HIS A 95 8.28 -7.24 4.97
N MET A 96 7.16 -7.95 4.88
CA MET A 96 6.92 -8.97 3.86
C MET A 96 6.41 -8.38 2.54
N ASP A 97 5.89 -7.15 2.53
CA ASP A 97 5.16 -6.54 1.40
C ASP A 97 5.96 -6.56 0.09
N TYR A 98 7.20 -6.06 0.11
CA TYR A 98 8.05 -5.97 -1.08
C TYR A 98 8.48 -7.36 -1.60
N LEU A 99 8.61 -8.35 -0.70
CA LEU A 99 8.90 -9.73 -1.10
C LEU A 99 7.66 -10.37 -1.73
N LEU A 100 6.48 -10.10 -1.17
CA LEU A 100 5.22 -10.65 -1.64
C LEU A 100 4.87 -10.10 -3.02
N LEU A 101 4.94 -8.78 -3.20
CA LEU A 101 4.65 -8.17 -4.49
C LEU A 101 5.62 -8.65 -5.57
N SER A 102 6.93 -8.70 -5.28
CA SER A 102 7.93 -9.27 -6.19
C SER A 102 7.63 -10.72 -6.56
N TYR A 103 7.21 -11.54 -5.60
CA TYR A 103 6.83 -12.93 -5.81
C TYR A 103 5.59 -13.07 -6.70
N VAL A 104 4.53 -12.30 -6.40
CA VAL A 104 3.29 -12.28 -7.18
C VAL A 104 3.58 -11.84 -8.61
N LEU A 105 4.30 -10.72 -8.82
CA LEU A 105 4.62 -10.24 -10.16
C LEU A 105 5.40 -11.27 -10.97
N TYR A 106 6.36 -11.97 -10.35
CA TYR A 106 7.10 -13.05 -11.00
C TYR A 106 6.20 -14.21 -11.45
N HIS A 107 5.27 -14.63 -10.59
CA HIS A 107 4.31 -15.70 -10.89
C HIS A 107 3.23 -15.29 -11.89
N GLU A 108 2.94 -14.00 -12.00
CA GLU A 108 2.08 -13.41 -13.03
C GLU A 108 2.78 -13.18 -14.38
N GLY A 109 4.02 -13.67 -14.53
CA GLY A 109 4.81 -13.54 -15.77
C GLY A 109 5.42 -12.15 -16.00
N MET A 110 5.40 -11.29 -14.98
CA MET A 110 5.96 -9.94 -15.03
C MET A 110 7.37 -9.90 -14.42
N VAL A 111 8.18 -8.94 -14.85
CA VAL A 111 9.51 -8.72 -14.29
C VAL A 111 9.37 -8.00 -12.93
N PRO A 112 9.97 -8.52 -11.84
CA PRO A 112 9.96 -7.84 -10.56
C PRO A 112 10.60 -6.44 -10.64
N PRO A 113 10.04 -5.46 -9.92
CA PRO A 113 10.43 -4.07 -10.06
C PRO A 113 11.76 -3.74 -9.38
N HIS A 114 12.31 -2.59 -9.72
CA HIS A 114 13.31 -1.93 -8.90
C HIS A 114 12.63 -1.27 -7.70
N ILE A 115 13.05 -1.61 -6.49
CA ILE A 115 12.31 -1.26 -5.27
C ILE A 115 13.05 -0.13 -4.53
N ALA A 116 12.35 0.97 -4.26
CA ALA A 116 12.87 2.04 -3.43
C ALA A 116 12.89 1.60 -1.96
N ALA A 117 14.07 1.33 -1.41
CA ALA A 117 14.24 0.83 -0.05
C ALA A 117 14.93 1.86 0.84
N GLY A 118 14.49 2.01 2.09
CA GLY A 118 15.19 2.87 3.05
C GLY A 118 16.61 2.38 3.31
N VAL A 119 17.60 3.28 3.35
CA VAL A 119 19.02 2.95 3.57
C VAL A 119 19.28 2.18 4.87
N ASN A 120 18.38 2.25 5.85
CA ASN A 120 18.42 1.46 7.07
C ASN A 120 18.30 -0.06 6.85
N LEU A 121 17.86 -0.50 5.66
CA LEU A 121 17.83 -1.92 5.26
C LEU A 121 19.13 -2.38 4.59
N ASN A 122 20.07 -1.46 4.31
CA ASN A 122 21.35 -1.78 3.69
C ASN A 122 22.40 -2.19 4.75
N PHE A 123 22.20 -3.31 5.42
CA PHE A 123 23.15 -3.89 6.39
C PHE A 123 23.61 -5.27 5.94
N PHE A 124 24.84 -5.68 6.28
CA PHE A 124 25.33 -7.01 5.95
C PHE A 124 24.64 -8.08 6.82
N PRO A 125 24.16 -9.22 6.26
CA PRO A 125 24.26 -9.64 4.85
C PRO A 125 23.06 -9.25 3.95
N ALA A 126 22.01 -8.65 4.50
CA ALA A 126 20.74 -8.40 3.81
C ALA A 126 20.87 -7.39 2.65
N GLY A 127 21.61 -6.31 2.84
CA GLY A 127 21.79 -5.23 1.86
C GLY A 127 22.26 -5.72 0.48
N PRO A 128 23.38 -6.47 0.38
CA PRO A 128 23.82 -7.06 -0.89
C PRO A 128 22.78 -7.95 -1.58
N ILE A 129 22.00 -8.72 -0.82
CA ILE A 129 20.93 -9.57 -1.36
C ILE A 129 19.82 -8.70 -1.94
N PHE A 130 19.35 -7.70 -1.17
CA PHE A 130 18.32 -6.78 -1.62
C PHE A 130 18.73 -5.99 -2.86
N ARG A 131 19.97 -5.49 -2.94
CA ARG A 131 20.46 -4.83 -4.17
C ARG A 131 20.35 -5.74 -5.38
N ARG A 132 20.70 -7.01 -5.21
CA ARG A 132 20.62 -8.01 -6.28
C ARG A 132 19.20 -8.42 -6.62
N GLY A 133 18.28 -8.30 -5.66
CA GLY A 133 16.84 -8.43 -5.85
C GLY A 133 16.16 -7.21 -6.48
N GLY A 134 16.90 -6.11 -6.71
CA GLY A 134 16.36 -4.89 -7.34
C GLY A 134 16.19 -3.70 -6.41
N ALA A 135 16.54 -3.81 -5.14
CA ALA A 135 16.45 -2.68 -4.22
C ALA A 135 17.49 -1.60 -4.54
N PHE A 136 17.03 -0.36 -4.68
CA PHE A 136 17.88 0.84 -4.67
C PHE A 136 17.58 1.64 -3.41
N PHE A 137 18.62 2.21 -2.80
CA PHE A 137 18.48 2.78 -1.45
C PHE A 137 18.26 4.29 -1.44
N ILE A 138 17.30 4.70 -0.62
CA ILE A 138 16.92 6.10 -0.40
C ILE A 138 17.19 6.50 1.06
N ARG A 139 17.75 7.70 1.24
CA ARG A 139 17.91 8.34 2.56
C ARG A 139 16.58 8.89 3.05
N ARG A 140 16.38 8.96 4.38
CA ARG A 140 15.15 9.52 4.97
C ARG A 140 14.94 11.00 4.64
N SER A 141 16.03 11.75 4.44
CA SER A 141 15.99 13.18 4.15
C SER A 141 17.05 13.53 3.11
N PHE A 142 16.66 14.44 2.21
CA PHE A 142 17.48 15.00 1.14
C PHE A 142 17.97 16.41 1.51
N LYS A 143 17.47 16.96 2.64
CA LYS A 143 17.65 18.35 3.03
C LYS A 143 19.13 18.70 3.16
N GLY A 144 19.55 19.75 2.47
CA GLY A 144 20.92 20.27 2.53
C GLY A 144 21.96 19.47 1.73
N ASN A 145 21.55 18.46 0.96
CA ASN A 145 22.47 17.69 0.11
C ASN A 145 21.99 17.71 -1.37
N LYS A 146 22.37 18.77 -2.09
CA LYS A 146 22.02 18.97 -3.50
C LYS A 146 22.62 17.88 -4.38
N LEU A 147 23.89 17.52 -4.15
CA LEU A 147 24.57 16.45 -4.88
C LEU A 147 23.80 15.12 -4.81
N TYR A 148 23.41 14.69 -3.60
CA TYR A 148 22.61 13.49 -3.41
C TYR A 148 21.26 13.56 -4.13
N SER A 149 20.56 14.69 -4.00
CA SER A 149 19.25 14.90 -4.61
C SER A 149 19.31 14.80 -6.13
N THR A 150 20.34 15.41 -6.74
CA THR A 150 20.57 15.34 -8.18
C THR A 150 20.88 13.92 -8.63
N ILE A 151 21.84 13.24 -7.98
CA ILE A 151 22.22 11.87 -8.35
C ILE A 151 21.03 10.92 -8.23
N PHE A 152 20.24 11.03 -7.17
CA PHE A 152 19.06 10.18 -6.98
C PHE A 152 18.00 10.41 -8.06
N ARG A 153 17.74 11.68 -8.43
CA ARG A 153 16.81 12.02 -9.50
C ARG A 153 17.28 11.49 -10.86
N GLU A 154 18.57 11.64 -11.17
CA GLU A 154 19.16 11.08 -12.40
C GLU A 154 19.06 9.56 -12.44
N TYR A 155 19.34 8.89 -11.31
CA TYR A 155 19.23 7.44 -11.21
C TYR A 155 17.81 6.97 -11.50
N LEU A 156 16.80 7.59 -10.87
CA LEU A 156 15.40 7.23 -11.07
C LEU A 156 14.94 7.50 -12.51
N ALA A 157 15.31 8.64 -13.10
CA ALA A 157 15.00 8.94 -14.49
C ALA A 157 15.60 7.92 -15.46
N GLU A 158 16.85 7.49 -15.22
CA GLU A 158 17.50 6.47 -16.06
C GLU A 158 16.82 5.09 -15.92
N LEU A 159 16.20 4.75 -14.78
CA LEU A 159 15.38 3.54 -14.68
C LEU A 159 14.19 3.58 -15.64
N PHE A 160 13.47 4.70 -15.68
CA PHE A 160 12.33 4.88 -16.59
C PHE A 160 12.75 4.92 -18.05
N VAL A 161 13.84 5.61 -18.38
CA VAL A 161 14.41 5.61 -19.76
C VAL A 161 14.78 4.20 -20.23
N LYS A 162 15.18 3.33 -19.30
CA LYS A 162 15.55 1.93 -19.61
C LYS A 162 14.39 0.97 -19.66
N GLY A 163 13.19 1.42 -19.32
CA GLY A 163 12.02 0.57 -19.34
C GLY A 163 11.86 -0.31 -18.10
N TYR A 164 12.49 0.06 -16.99
CA TYR A 164 12.41 -0.72 -15.76
C TYR A 164 11.22 -0.28 -14.92
N SER A 165 10.38 -1.26 -14.54
CA SER A 165 9.33 -1.03 -13.55
C SER A 165 9.95 -0.65 -12.19
N VAL A 166 9.25 0.21 -11.46
CA VAL A 166 9.67 0.73 -10.16
C VAL A 166 8.60 0.45 -9.12
N GLU A 167 8.99 0.19 -7.88
CA GLU A 167 8.11 0.08 -6.73
C GLU A 167 8.54 1.07 -5.66
N TYR A 168 7.58 1.81 -5.08
CA TYR A 168 7.82 2.58 -3.87
C TYR A 168 6.58 2.66 -2.97
N PHE A 169 6.82 2.72 -1.66
CA PHE A 169 5.78 2.94 -0.66
C PHE A 169 5.55 4.43 -0.44
N SER A 170 4.44 4.97 -0.96
CA SER A 170 4.10 6.40 -0.85
C SER A 170 3.91 6.84 0.60
N GLU A 171 3.48 5.96 1.51
CA GLU A 171 3.26 6.25 2.94
C GLU A 171 4.54 6.68 3.69
N GLY A 172 5.73 6.36 3.18
CA GLY A 172 7.02 6.67 3.81
C GLY A 172 7.35 5.83 5.06
N GLY A 173 6.46 4.90 5.44
CA GLY A 173 6.67 3.93 6.50
C GLY A 173 5.44 3.05 6.72
N ARG A 174 5.62 1.94 7.46
CA ARG A 174 4.54 0.99 7.75
C ARG A 174 3.43 1.61 8.60
N SER A 175 2.17 1.36 8.28
CA SER A 175 1.08 1.74 9.17
C SER A 175 1.11 0.94 10.47
N ARG A 176 0.96 1.61 11.62
CA ARG A 176 0.85 0.96 12.95
C ARG A 176 -0.60 0.70 13.34
N THR A 177 -1.54 1.30 12.63
CA THR A 177 -2.98 1.21 12.93
C THR A 177 -3.75 0.40 11.90
N GLY A 178 -3.11 -0.03 10.81
CA GLY A 178 -3.75 -0.74 9.69
C GLY A 178 -4.40 0.18 8.65
N ARG A 179 -4.69 1.45 9.04
CA ARG A 179 -5.16 2.50 8.13
C ARG A 179 -4.03 3.00 7.24
N LEU A 180 -4.34 3.41 6.02
CA LEU A 180 -3.38 4.11 5.17
C LEU A 180 -2.91 5.40 5.81
N LEU A 181 -1.64 5.75 5.57
CA LEU A 181 -1.05 7.02 5.95
C LEU A 181 -1.13 8.03 4.80
N GLN A 182 -1.02 9.30 5.13
CA GLN A 182 -0.88 10.36 4.14
C GLN A 182 0.38 10.16 3.28
N ALA A 183 0.20 10.20 1.96
CA ALA A 183 1.26 9.99 1.01
C ALA A 183 2.36 11.06 1.10
N LYS A 184 3.61 10.61 1.01
CA LYS A 184 4.79 11.45 0.78
C LYS A 184 4.99 11.58 -0.72
N THR A 185 4.82 12.79 -1.21
CA THR A 185 4.78 13.10 -2.66
C THR A 185 6.15 13.17 -3.33
N GLY A 186 7.26 12.99 -2.60
CA GLY A 186 8.61 13.15 -3.15
C GLY A 186 8.92 12.24 -4.34
N MET A 187 8.70 10.92 -4.20
CA MET A 187 8.94 9.95 -5.28
C MET A 187 8.00 10.16 -6.46
N LEU A 188 6.73 10.49 -6.18
CA LEU A 188 5.74 10.79 -7.21
C LEU A 188 6.11 12.06 -8.00
N ALA A 189 6.54 13.12 -7.31
CA ALA A 189 7.04 14.32 -7.95
C ALA A 189 8.25 14.02 -8.83
N MET A 190 9.21 13.20 -8.37
CA MET A 190 10.35 12.79 -9.19
C MET A 190 9.94 11.94 -10.41
N THR A 191 8.87 11.15 -10.29
CA THR A 191 8.30 10.39 -11.40
C THR A 191 7.70 11.31 -12.46
N VAL A 192 6.88 12.29 -12.06
CA VAL A 192 6.36 13.31 -12.98
C VAL A 192 7.48 14.15 -13.60
N GLN A 193 8.51 14.51 -12.82
CA GLN A 193 9.69 15.20 -13.35
C GLN A 193 10.46 14.35 -14.37
N ALA A 194 10.56 13.05 -14.17
CA ALA A 194 11.19 12.17 -15.14
C ALA A 194 10.39 12.13 -16.45
N MET A 195 9.06 12.17 -16.40
CA MET A 195 8.21 12.28 -17.59
C MET A 195 8.48 13.57 -18.38
N LEU A 196 8.70 14.69 -17.69
CA LEU A 196 9.04 15.98 -18.32
C LEU A 196 10.41 15.98 -19.03
N ARG A 197 11.19 14.89 -18.94
CA ARG A 197 12.39 14.70 -19.76
C ARG A 197 12.10 14.14 -21.15
N GLY A 198 10.83 13.91 -21.49
CA GLY A 198 10.40 13.35 -22.77
C GLY A 198 10.57 11.84 -22.82
N LEU A 199 9.99 11.11 -21.86
CA LEU A 199 9.95 9.65 -21.92
C LEU A 199 9.14 9.18 -23.13
N ASN A 200 9.67 8.20 -23.86
CA ASN A 200 9.03 7.66 -25.07
C ASN A 200 7.81 6.78 -24.78
N ARG A 201 7.68 6.29 -23.55
CA ARG A 201 6.64 5.35 -23.14
C ARG A 201 5.74 6.00 -22.08
N PRO A 202 4.43 5.73 -22.10
CA PRO A 202 3.52 6.27 -21.11
C PRO A 202 3.85 5.70 -19.74
N VAL A 203 3.79 6.55 -18.71
CA VAL A 203 4.00 6.13 -17.32
C VAL A 203 2.64 5.87 -16.68
N THR A 204 2.51 4.76 -15.99
CA THR A 204 1.27 4.40 -15.29
C THR A 204 1.57 3.97 -13.87
N LEU A 205 0.88 4.61 -12.94
CA LEU A 205 0.95 4.18 -11.55
C LEU A 205 -0.07 3.05 -11.32
N VAL A 206 0.34 2.00 -10.62
CA VAL A 206 -0.53 0.87 -10.26
C VAL A 206 -0.66 0.85 -8.74
N PRO A 207 -1.82 1.25 -8.19
CA PRO A 207 -2.13 1.10 -6.77
C PRO A 207 -2.16 -0.38 -6.39
N VAL A 208 -1.57 -0.75 -5.25
CA VAL A 208 -1.58 -2.15 -4.79
C VAL A 208 -2.00 -2.24 -3.33
N TYR A 209 -3.11 -2.94 -3.08
CA TYR A 209 -3.48 -3.35 -1.74
C TYR A 209 -2.76 -4.65 -1.38
N ILE A 210 -2.18 -4.69 -0.18
CA ILE A 210 -1.61 -5.89 0.41
C ILE A 210 -2.24 -6.09 1.80
N GLY A 211 -2.80 -7.28 2.02
CA GLY A 211 -3.46 -7.67 3.27
C GLY A 211 -3.05 -9.05 3.74
N TYR A 212 -3.03 -9.26 5.05
CA TYR A 212 -2.70 -10.55 5.66
C TYR A 212 -3.61 -10.83 6.85
N GLU A 213 -3.94 -12.10 7.06
CA GLU A 213 -4.60 -12.56 8.29
C GLU A 213 -3.60 -12.71 9.46
N HIS A 214 -2.30 -12.67 9.20
CA HIS A 214 -1.30 -12.56 10.25
C HIS A 214 -0.13 -11.68 9.80
N VAL A 215 0.03 -10.53 10.46
CA VAL A 215 1.22 -9.69 10.33
C VAL A 215 2.09 -9.86 11.57
N MET A 216 3.32 -10.37 11.41
CA MET A 216 4.23 -10.69 12.51
C MET A 216 4.51 -9.48 13.41
N GLU A 217 4.57 -8.29 12.82
CA GLU A 217 4.96 -7.06 13.52
C GLU A 217 3.83 -6.40 14.32
N VAL A 218 2.58 -6.89 14.22
CA VAL A 218 1.42 -6.26 14.89
C VAL A 218 1.58 -6.22 16.41
N SER A 219 2.22 -7.23 17.00
CA SER A 219 2.53 -7.24 18.44
C SER A 219 3.53 -6.13 18.82
N THR A 220 4.49 -5.81 17.96
CA THR A 220 5.43 -4.70 18.14
C THR A 220 4.73 -3.36 17.94
N TYR A 221 3.83 -3.24 16.95
CA TYR A 221 3.06 -2.02 16.70
C TYR A 221 2.16 -1.64 17.89
N ALA A 222 1.51 -2.61 18.52
CA ALA A 222 0.71 -2.38 19.72
C ALA A 222 1.55 -1.86 20.90
N LYS A 223 2.82 -2.29 21.01
CA LYS A 223 3.77 -1.78 22.02
C LYS A 223 4.21 -0.35 21.70
N GLU A 224 4.51 -0.06 20.44
CA GLU A 224 4.88 1.29 19.97
C GLU A 224 3.75 2.31 20.24
N LEU A 225 2.50 1.96 19.95
CA LEU A 225 1.33 2.82 20.21
C LEU A 225 1.10 3.09 21.71
N ARG A 226 1.61 2.22 22.60
CA ARG A 226 1.59 2.42 24.05
C ARG A 226 2.80 3.22 24.57
N GLY A 227 3.57 3.84 23.68
CA GLY A 227 4.68 4.74 24.02
C GLY A 227 6.04 4.07 24.15
N LYS A 228 6.18 2.76 23.85
CA LYS A 228 7.50 2.12 23.81
C LYS A 228 8.27 2.59 22.57
N ARG A 229 9.58 2.82 22.72
CA ARG A 229 10.44 3.19 21.60
C ARG A 229 10.50 2.06 20.57
N LYS A 230 10.58 2.43 19.30
CA LYS A 230 10.79 1.49 18.19
C LYS A 230 12.08 0.70 18.41
N GLU A 231 11.95 -0.62 18.53
CA GLU A 231 13.10 -1.52 18.60
C GLU A 231 13.63 -1.81 17.19
N LYS A 232 14.96 -1.90 17.05
CA LYS A 232 15.57 -2.37 15.81
C LYS A 232 15.46 -3.90 15.79
N GLU A 233 14.55 -4.44 14.99
CA GLU A 233 14.49 -5.89 14.78
C GLU A 233 15.74 -6.36 14.03
N ASN A 234 16.42 -7.39 14.55
CA ASN A 234 17.56 -8.01 13.88
C ASN A 234 17.07 -9.13 12.94
N ALA A 235 17.62 -9.21 11.73
CA ALA A 235 17.32 -10.26 10.75
C ALA A 235 17.43 -11.69 11.32
N GLY A 236 18.35 -11.93 12.27
CA GLY A 236 18.49 -13.22 12.94
C GLY A 236 17.31 -13.57 13.88
N GLN A 237 16.69 -12.57 14.51
CA GLN A 237 15.48 -12.77 15.31
C GLN A 237 14.29 -13.07 14.40
N VAL A 238 14.12 -12.31 13.31
CA VAL A 238 13.07 -12.54 12.30
C VAL A 238 13.14 -13.96 11.74
N LEU A 239 14.33 -14.43 11.34
CA LEU A 239 14.50 -15.78 10.78
C LEU A 239 14.17 -16.90 11.79
N ARG A 240 14.54 -16.74 13.07
CA ARG A 240 14.19 -17.70 14.13
C ARG A 240 12.69 -17.73 14.40
N THR A 241 12.04 -16.58 14.37
CA THR A 241 10.59 -16.45 14.54
C THR A 241 9.84 -17.10 13.38
N ILE A 242 10.24 -16.83 12.13
CA ILE A 242 9.68 -17.46 10.92
C ILE A 242 9.75 -18.99 10.98
N ARG A 243 10.85 -19.57 11.50
CA ARG A 243 11.00 -21.03 11.60
C ARG A 243 10.00 -21.69 12.56
N LYS A 244 9.62 -20.99 13.64
CA LYS A 244 8.70 -21.49 14.67
C LYS A 244 7.23 -21.27 14.33
N LEU A 245 6.95 -20.31 13.46
CA LEU A 245 5.59 -19.96 13.10
C LEU A 245 5.08 -20.84 11.96
N ARG A 246 3.80 -21.20 12.03
CA ARG A 246 3.01 -21.85 10.98
C ARG A 246 1.65 -21.17 10.96
N ASN A 247 0.91 -21.35 9.87
CA ASN A 247 -0.51 -21.02 9.79
C ASN A 247 -0.86 -19.53 10.01
N PHE A 248 -0.34 -18.67 9.14
CA PHE A 248 -0.64 -17.23 9.11
C PHE A 248 -1.98 -16.90 8.43
N GLY A 249 -2.79 -17.91 8.15
CA GLY A 249 -4.00 -17.77 7.34
C GLY A 249 -3.64 -17.42 5.90
N GLN A 250 -4.39 -16.51 5.30
CA GLN A 250 -4.28 -16.11 3.91
C GLN A 250 -3.62 -14.73 3.74
N GLY A 251 -2.91 -14.58 2.61
CA GLY A 251 -2.43 -13.29 2.12
C GLY A 251 -3.24 -12.84 0.90
N TYR A 252 -3.32 -11.53 0.69
CA TYR A 252 -4.11 -10.92 -0.38
C TYR A 252 -3.29 -9.83 -1.07
N VAL A 253 -3.25 -9.87 -2.41
CA VAL A 253 -2.65 -8.84 -3.25
C VAL A 253 -3.67 -8.44 -4.32
N ASN A 254 -4.20 -7.23 -4.20
CA ASN A 254 -5.15 -6.70 -5.16
C ASN A 254 -4.54 -5.51 -5.88
N PHE A 255 -4.57 -5.56 -7.21
CA PHE A 255 -4.21 -4.42 -8.03
C PHE A 255 -5.43 -3.50 -8.17
N GLY A 256 -5.29 -2.24 -7.75
CA GLY A 256 -6.32 -1.23 -7.90
C GLY A 256 -6.38 -0.66 -9.31
N GLU A 257 -7.33 0.25 -9.56
CA GLU A 257 -7.47 0.90 -10.85
C GLU A 257 -6.18 1.68 -11.20
N PRO A 258 -5.50 1.37 -12.31
CA PRO A 258 -4.28 2.07 -12.70
C PRO A 258 -4.54 3.55 -13.01
N ILE A 259 -3.53 4.39 -12.77
CA ILE A 259 -3.58 5.83 -13.06
C ILE A 259 -2.57 6.13 -14.18
N PRO A 260 -3.01 6.22 -15.45
CA PRO A 260 -2.14 6.62 -16.55
C PRO A 260 -1.78 8.10 -16.42
N LEU A 261 -0.52 8.38 -16.08
CA LEU A 261 -0.10 9.75 -15.74
C LEU A 261 -0.18 10.69 -16.93
N ASN A 262 0.17 10.22 -18.13
CA ASN A 262 0.09 11.03 -19.35
C ASN A 262 -1.36 11.49 -19.60
N GLN A 263 -2.33 10.59 -19.47
CA GLN A 263 -3.74 10.92 -19.64
C GLN A 263 -4.22 11.89 -18.56
N TYR A 264 -3.90 11.60 -17.29
CA TYR A 264 -4.25 12.48 -16.18
C TYR A 264 -3.72 13.90 -16.37
N LEU A 265 -2.47 14.04 -16.83
CA LEU A 265 -1.87 15.34 -17.12
C LEU A 265 -2.54 16.02 -18.32
N ASN A 266 -2.88 15.30 -19.39
CA ASN A 266 -3.62 15.87 -20.53
C ASN A 266 -4.98 16.45 -20.10
N GLU A 267 -5.66 15.81 -19.15
CA GLU A 267 -6.97 16.25 -18.65
C GLU A 267 -6.86 17.42 -17.67
N GLN A 268 -5.92 17.36 -16.72
CA GLN A 268 -5.85 18.31 -15.60
C GLN A 268 -4.90 19.48 -15.84
N VAL A 269 -3.91 19.31 -16.72
CA VAL A 269 -2.91 20.32 -17.08
C VAL A 269 -2.63 20.23 -18.59
N PRO A 270 -3.57 20.61 -19.48
CA PRO A 270 -3.47 20.34 -20.92
C PRO A 270 -2.18 20.83 -21.59
N GLU A 271 -1.56 21.87 -21.06
CA GLU A 271 -0.32 22.47 -21.58
C GLU A 271 0.97 21.90 -20.95
N TRP A 272 0.90 20.85 -20.14
CA TRP A 272 2.05 20.29 -19.42
C TRP A 272 3.21 19.89 -20.35
N THR A 273 2.92 19.56 -21.61
CA THR A 273 3.93 19.19 -22.60
C THR A 273 4.85 20.35 -22.98
N GLN A 274 4.45 21.61 -22.75
CA GLN A 274 5.30 22.79 -22.98
C GLN A 274 6.49 22.83 -22.01
N ASP A 275 6.39 22.17 -20.86
CA ASP A 275 7.46 22.06 -19.87
C ASP A 275 8.43 20.88 -20.15
N ILE A 276 8.20 20.11 -21.23
CA ILE A 276 9.10 19.01 -21.61
C ILE A 276 10.45 19.58 -22.05
N GLY A 277 11.54 19.03 -21.50
CA GLY A 277 12.90 19.45 -21.82
C GLY A 277 13.29 20.79 -21.18
N ALA A 278 12.48 21.34 -20.28
CA ALA A 278 12.84 22.51 -19.50
C ALA A 278 14.15 22.29 -18.70
N PRO A 279 14.98 23.33 -18.48
CA PRO A 279 16.24 23.20 -17.77
C PRO A 279 16.11 22.53 -16.41
N ASP A 280 17.06 21.65 -16.11
CA ASP A 280 17.01 20.78 -14.94
C ASP A 280 16.91 21.57 -13.63
N GLY A 281 15.80 21.42 -12.91
CA GLY A 281 15.58 22.05 -11.60
C GLY A 281 14.49 23.13 -11.56
N GLN A 282 14.00 23.59 -12.71
CA GLN A 282 12.81 24.43 -12.77
C GLN A 282 11.57 23.55 -12.61
N LYS A 283 10.85 23.73 -11.50
CA LYS A 283 9.61 23.01 -11.21
C LYS A 283 8.43 23.83 -11.75
N PRO A 284 7.62 23.30 -12.67
CA PRO A 284 6.41 24.00 -13.09
C PRO A 284 5.49 24.27 -11.90
N THR A 285 4.80 25.41 -11.92
CA THR A 285 3.93 25.85 -10.82
C THR A 285 2.76 24.90 -10.58
N TRP A 286 2.23 24.30 -11.64
CA TRP A 286 1.16 23.29 -11.59
C TRP A 286 1.60 21.98 -10.93
N MET A 287 2.89 21.65 -10.93
CA MET A 287 3.35 20.31 -10.58
C MET A 287 3.02 19.92 -9.13
N THR A 288 3.18 20.84 -8.18
CA THR A 288 2.93 20.54 -6.76
C THR A 288 1.46 20.21 -6.47
N PRO A 289 0.47 21.06 -6.83
CA PRO A 289 -0.94 20.74 -6.62
C PRO A 289 -1.37 19.48 -7.39
N THR A 290 -0.93 19.30 -8.64
CA THR A 290 -1.26 18.11 -9.44
C THR A 290 -0.71 16.83 -8.82
N VAL A 291 0.54 16.84 -8.34
CA VAL A 291 1.13 15.69 -7.64
C VAL A 291 0.38 15.37 -6.35
N ASN A 292 -0.08 16.38 -5.60
CA ASN A 292 -0.88 16.14 -4.40
C ASN A 292 -2.24 15.49 -4.75
N ALA A 293 -2.90 15.94 -5.81
CA ALA A 293 -4.15 15.35 -6.28
C ALA A 293 -3.97 13.90 -6.76
N ILE A 294 -2.90 13.61 -7.53
CA ILE A 294 -2.56 12.24 -7.94
C ILE A 294 -2.26 11.37 -6.72
N ALA A 295 -1.56 11.92 -5.71
CA ALA A 295 -1.26 11.19 -4.48
C ALA A 295 -2.53 10.84 -3.70
N GLU A 296 -3.50 11.76 -3.60
CA GLU A 296 -4.79 11.47 -2.98
C GLU A 296 -5.56 10.40 -3.75
N LYS A 297 -5.68 10.54 -5.07
CA LYS A 297 -6.30 9.53 -5.96
C LYS A 297 -5.63 8.16 -5.83
N MET A 298 -4.31 8.13 -5.76
CA MET A 298 -3.54 6.90 -5.53
C MET A 298 -3.92 6.21 -4.22
N MET A 299 -3.98 6.94 -3.10
CA MET A 299 -4.34 6.35 -1.81
C MET A 299 -5.78 5.85 -1.79
N THR A 300 -6.70 6.57 -2.45
CA THR A 300 -8.08 6.13 -2.65
C THR A 300 -8.13 4.81 -3.43
N HIS A 301 -7.44 4.72 -4.57
CA HIS A 301 -7.45 3.49 -5.38
C HIS A 301 -6.79 2.28 -4.66
N ILE A 302 -5.83 2.51 -3.75
CA ILE A 302 -5.31 1.46 -2.87
C ILE A 302 -6.42 0.92 -1.96
N ASN A 303 -7.23 1.81 -1.38
CA ASN A 303 -8.34 1.41 -0.50
C ASN A 303 -9.52 0.81 -1.27
N ASP A 304 -9.79 1.28 -2.48
CA ASP A 304 -10.78 0.71 -3.40
C ASP A 304 -10.48 -0.76 -3.69
N ALA A 305 -9.20 -1.13 -3.75
CA ALA A 305 -8.75 -2.49 -3.96
C ALA A 305 -8.71 -3.36 -2.67
N ALA A 306 -9.28 -2.91 -1.55
CA ALA A 306 -9.17 -3.65 -0.29
C ALA A 306 -9.82 -5.05 -0.33
N ALA A 307 -9.23 -6.00 0.40
CA ALA A 307 -9.77 -7.34 0.57
C ALA A 307 -10.36 -7.53 1.97
N ALA A 308 -11.65 -7.85 2.03
CA ALA A 308 -12.27 -8.43 3.22
C ALA A 308 -11.88 -9.90 3.35
N ASN A 309 -11.72 -10.37 4.59
CA ASN A 309 -11.37 -11.75 4.91
C ASN A 309 -11.92 -12.14 6.28
N ALA A 310 -11.79 -13.42 6.63
CA ALA A 310 -12.32 -13.98 7.87
C ALA A 310 -11.89 -13.18 9.11
N LEU A 311 -10.60 -12.88 9.24
CA LEU A 311 -10.07 -12.18 10.41
C LEU A 311 -10.56 -10.73 10.49
N THR A 312 -10.53 -10.00 9.38
CA THR A 312 -10.94 -8.59 9.34
C THR A 312 -12.44 -8.43 9.62
N LEU A 313 -13.28 -9.33 9.10
CA LEU A 313 -14.73 -9.34 9.36
C LEU A 313 -15.04 -9.71 10.81
N ALA A 314 -14.42 -10.77 11.35
CA ALA A 314 -14.58 -11.16 12.74
C ALA A 314 -14.09 -10.07 13.72
N ALA A 315 -12.94 -9.45 13.42
CA ALA A 315 -12.42 -8.32 14.18
C ALA A 315 -13.40 -7.12 14.18
N THR A 316 -14.04 -6.86 13.04
CA THR A 316 -15.04 -5.79 12.91
C THR A 316 -16.26 -6.07 13.78
N ALA A 317 -16.86 -7.26 13.65
CA ALA A 317 -18.04 -7.66 14.43
C ALA A 317 -17.78 -7.64 15.94
N LEU A 318 -16.69 -8.29 16.38
CA LEU A 318 -16.38 -8.39 17.80
C LEU A 318 -16.06 -7.01 18.39
N LEU A 319 -15.27 -6.17 17.72
CA LEU A 319 -14.97 -4.83 18.25
C LEU A 319 -16.17 -3.89 18.28
N ALA A 320 -17.19 -4.13 17.45
CA ALA A 320 -18.45 -3.39 17.49
C ALA A 320 -19.40 -3.88 18.61
N SER A 321 -19.27 -5.13 19.06
CA SER A 321 -20.09 -5.68 20.14
C SER A 321 -19.77 -5.06 21.51
N ARG A 322 -20.79 -4.89 22.36
CA ARG A 322 -20.71 -4.19 23.66
C ARG A 322 -19.63 -4.74 24.60
N GLN A 323 -19.49 -6.07 24.65
CA GLN A 323 -18.53 -6.76 25.52
C GLN A 323 -17.32 -7.31 24.77
N ARG A 324 -17.20 -6.99 23.48
CA ARG A 324 -16.21 -7.62 22.57
C ARG A 324 -16.33 -9.14 22.55
N ALA A 325 -17.57 -9.61 22.67
CA ALA A 325 -17.94 -11.00 22.78
C ALA A 325 -19.28 -11.23 22.08
N LEU A 326 -19.37 -12.32 21.32
CA LEU A 326 -20.58 -12.78 20.65
C LEU A 326 -20.66 -14.30 20.78
N THR A 327 -21.88 -14.86 20.80
CA THR A 327 -22.04 -16.29 20.55
C THR A 327 -21.61 -16.60 19.13
N LYS A 328 -21.19 -17.84 18.87
CA LYS A 328 -20.80 -18.29 17.53
C LYS A 328 -21.88 -18.03 16.49
N GLU A 329 -23.13 -18.35 16.81
CA GLU A 329 -24.28 -18.09 15.94
C GLU A 329 -24.48 -16.60 15.66
N SER A 330 -24.35 -15.73 16.67
CA SER A 330 -24.45 -14.27 16.47
C SER A 330 -23.29 -13.73 15.63
N LEU A 331 -22.08 -14.27 15.80
CA LEU A 331 -20.93 -13.90 14.98
C LEU A 331 -21.10 -14.32 13.52
N ILE A 332 -21.60 -15.54 13.28
CA ILE A 332 -21.94 -16.05 11.94
C ILE A 332 -22.99 -15.14 11.30
N SER A 333 -24.09 -14.85 11.98
CA SER A 333 -25.16 -13.97 11.47
C SER A 333 -24.63 -12.56 11.16
N GLN A 334 -23.80 -11.99 12.04
CA GLN A 334 -23.21 -10.67 11.82
C GLN A 334 -22.25 -10.64 10.62
N ILE A 335 -21.45 -11.70 10.43
CA ILE A 335 -20.57 -11.82 9.27
C ILE A 335 -21.38 -12.03 8.00
N ASN A 336 -22.48 -12.80 8.03
CA ASN A 336 -23.37 -12.94 6.90
C ASN A 336 -23.97 -11.59 6.47
N CYS A 337 -24.45 -10.79 7.44
CA CYS A 337 -24.91 -9.41 7.19
C CYS A 337 -23.83 -8.56 6.48
N TYR A 338 -22.58 -8.63 6.93
CA TYR A 338 -21.46 -7.94 6.29
C TYR A 338 -21.16 -8.45 4.88
N LEU A 339 -21.20 -9.77 4.66
CA LEU A 339 -20.98 -10.37 3.35
C LEU A 339 -22.07 -9.97 2.36
N GLU A 340 -23.34 -10.06 2.76
CA GLU A 340 -24.48 -9.68 1.92
C GLU A 340 -24.42 -8.20 1.54
N LEU A 341 -24.10 -7.33 2.51
CA LEU A 341 -23.89 -5.92 2.25
C LEU A 341 -22.76 -5.67 1.24
N LEU A 342 -21.61 -6.33 1.41
CA LEU A 342 -20.48 -6.19 0.49
C LEU A 342 -20.71 -6.85 -0.88
N LYS A 343 -21.59 -7.85 -0.99
CA LYS A 343 -21.93 -8.52 -2.25
C LYS A 343 -22.99 -7.76 -3.05
N HIS A 344 -24.03 -7.24 -2.39
CA HIS A 344 -25.14 -6.53 -3.04
C HIS A 344 -24.88 -5.04 -3.18
N VAL A 345 -24.05 -4.45 -2.31
CA VAL A 345 -23.61 -3.07 -2.41
C VAL A 345 -22.07 -3.04 -2.36
N PRO A 346 -21.38 -3.55 -3.40
CA PRO A 346 -19.92 -3.64 -3.42
C PRO A 346 -19.23 -2.32 -3.13
N TYR A 347 -18.13 -2.32 -2.39
CA TYR A 347 -17.38 -1.08 -2.13
C TYR A 347 -16.89 -0.47 -3.43
N THR A 348 -16.15 -1.25 -4.22
CA THR A 348 -15.82 -1.00 -5.63
C THR A 348 -15.66 -2.33 -6.36
N ASP A 349 -15.58 -2.30 -7.69
CA ASP A 349 -15.31 -3.49 -8.53
C ASP A 349 -13.89 -4.06 -8.33
N HIS A 350 -12.99 -3.31 -7.68
CA HIS A 350 -11.63 -3.74 -7.40
C HIS A 350 -11.45 -4.38 -6.02
N ALA A 351 -12.44 -4.24 -5.14
CA ALA A 351 -12.42 -4.82 -3.81
C ALA A 351 -12.61 -6.34 -3.87
N THR A 352 -12.06 -7.07 -2.90
CA THR A 352 -12.32 -8.50 -2.74
C THR A 352 -13.26 -8.76 -1.58
N VAL A 353 -14.31 -9.54 -1.86
CA VAL A 353 -15.25 -10.06 -0.88
C VAL A 353 -15.12 -11.59 -0.87
N PRO A 354 -15.06 -12.26 0.29
CA PRO A 354 -14.95 -13.71 0.32
C PRO A 354 -16.15 -14.42 -0.32
N ASP A 355 -15.87 -15.49 -1.07
CA ASP A 355 -16.88 -16.39 -1.63
C ASP A 355 -17.36 -17.46 -0.63
N SER A 356 -16.57 -17.73 0.41
CA SER A 356 -16.90 -18.66 1.51
C SER A 356 -18.15 -18.24 2.28
N THR A 357 -18.81 -19.23 2.92
CA THR A 357 -19.95 -18.94 3.80
C THR A 357 -19.50 -18.27 5.10
N ALA A 358 -20.43 -17.62 5.79
CA ALA A 358 -20.13 -16.98 7.06
C ALA A 358 -19.63 -17.98 8.12
N GLU A 359 -20.18 -19.19 8.12
CA GLU A 359 -19.75 -20.31 8.98
C GLU A 359 -18.29 -20.69 8.71
N GLU A 360 -17.93 -20.90 7.43
CA GLU A 360 -16.56 -21.23 7.03
C GLU A 360 -15.57 -20.13 7.44
N LEU A 361 -15.95 -18.86 7.27
CA LEU A 361 -15.12 -17.73 7.69
C LEU A 361 -14.96 -17.66 9.21
N VAL A 362 -16.01 -17.95 9.98
CA VAL A 362 -15.92 -17.98 11.44
C VAL A 362 -15.01 -19.11 11.91
N GLU A 363 -15.18 -20.32 11.37
CA GLU A 363 -14.31 -21.45 11.70
C GLU A 363 -12.85 -21.17 11.34
N HIS A 364 -12.61 -20.63 10.14
CA HIS A 364 -11.28 -20.24 9.71
C HIS A 364 -10.68 -19.17 10.64
N ALA A 365 -11.44 -18.13 10.98
CA ALA A 365 -10.99 -17.09 11.91
C ALA A 365 -10.62 -17.67 13.28
N ILE A 366 -11.45 -18.56 13.84
CA ILE A 366 -11.18 -19.24 15.12
C ILE A 366 -9.89 -20.08 15.02
N SER A 367 -9.67 -20.77 13.90
CA SER A 367 -8.47 -21.60 13.66
C SER A 367 -7.15 -20.81 13.67
N LEU A 368 -7.20 -19.49 13.52
CA LEU A 368 -6.04 -18.60 13.60
C LEU A 368 -5.53 -18.36 15.03
N ASP A 369 -6.26 -18.86 16.05
CA ASP A 369 -5.90 -18.77 17.48
C ASP A 369 -5.65 -17.31 17.94
N LYS A 370 -6.54 -16.41 17.49
CA LYS A 370 -6.48 -14.96 17.77
C LYS A 370 -7.61 -14.47 18.69
N PHE A 371 -8.46 -15.37 19.15
CA PHE A 371 -9.66 -15.10 19.93
C PHE A 371 -9.66 -15.95 21.20
N VAL A 372 -10.41 -15.52 22.23
CA VAL A 372 -10.75 -16.38 23.36
C VAL A 372 -12.05 -17.09 23.04
N VAL A 373 -12.01 -18.42 22.97
CA VAL A 373 -13.18 -19.27 22.77
C VAL A 373 -13.52 -19.91 24.11
N GLY A 374 -14.71 -19.63 24.63
CA GLY A 374 -15.28 -20.31 25.78
C GLY A 374 -16.55 -21.05 25.38
N SER A 375 -16.81 -22.19 25.99
CA SER A 375 -18.05 -22.95 25.77
C SER A 375 -18.86 -22.97 27.06
N ASP A 376 -20.16 -22.72 26.97
CA ASP A 376 -21.11 -22.91 28.07
C ASP A 376 -22.33 -23.71 27.60
N THR A 377 -23.32 -23.89 28.47
CA THR A 377 -24.56 -24.63 28.17
C THR A 377 -25.39 -24.05 27.02
N MET A 378 -25.13 -22.80 26.61
CA MET A 378 -25.81 -22.07 25.53
C MET A 378 -24.99 -22.01 24.23
N GLY A 379 -23.80 -22.62 24.19
CA GLY A 379 -22.93 -22.73 23.01
C GLY A 379 -21.57 -22.07 23.17
N ASP A 380 -20.86 -21.90 22.05
CA ASP A 380 -19.54 -21.27 22.03
C ASP A 380 -19.67 -19.74 22.03
N ILE A 381 -18.90 -19.08 22.88
CA ILE A 381 -18.72 -17.63 22.96
C ILE A 381 -17.32 -17.29 22.48
N ILE A 382 -17.26 -16.42 21.47
CA ILE A 382 -16.01 -15.89 20.91
C ILE A 382 -15.83 -14.49 21.45
N SER A 383 -14.68 -14.22 22.05
CA SER A 383 -14.41 -12.93 22.70
C SER A 383 -12.97 -12.44 22.48
N LEU A 384 -12.75 -11.17 22.78
CA LEU A 384 -11.45 -10.52 22.74
C LEU A 384 -11.05 -10.03 24.13
N ASP A 385 -9.89 -10.47 24.61
CA ASP A 385 -9.28 -9.87 25.78
C ASP A 385 -8.77 -8.43 25.49
N ARG A 386 -8.26 -7.75 26.53
CA ARG A 386 -7.75 -6.37 26.41
C ARG A 386 -6.55 -6.25 25.45
N HIS A 387 -5.72 -7.28 25.35
CA HIS A 387 -4.57 -7.28 24.45
C HIS A 387 -4.99 -7.57 23.01
N GLN A 388 -5.75 -8.64 22.79
CA GLN A 388 -6.30 -9.05 21.50
C GLN A 388 -7.16 -7.94 20.88
N SER A 389 -8.00 -7.25 21.65
CA SER A 389 -8.81 -6.14 21.12
C SER A 389 -8.00 -4.97 20.56
N VAL A 390 -6.84 -4.67 21.14
CA VAL A 390 -5.92 -3.67 20.58
C VAL A 390 -5.31 -4.17 19.28
N LEU A 391 -4.94 -5.46 19.19
CA LEU A 391 -4.42 -6.05 17.97
C LEU A 391 -5.50 -6.13 16.87
N MET A 392 -6.73 -6.51 17.22
CA MET A 392 -7.85 -6.60 16.27
C MET A 392 -8.24 -5.24 15.69
N THR A 393 -7.97 -4.14 16.41
CA THR A 393 -8.15 -2.79 15.87
C THR A 393 -7.31 -2.59 14.60
N TYR A 394 -6.10 -3.16 14.55
CA TYR A 394 -5.28 -3.14 13.33
C TYR A 394 -5.99 -3.83 12.16
N TYR A 395 -6.50 -5.05 12.36
CA TYR A 395 -7.13 -5.84 11.31
C TYR A 395 -8.46 -5.23 10.86
N ARG A 396 -9.35 -4.83 11.77
CA ARG A 396 -10.54 -4.01 11.41
C ARG A 396 -10.15 -2.77 10.61
N ASN A 397 -9.03 -2.15 11.02
CA ASN A 397 -8.31 -1.06 10.33
C ASN A 397 -8.19 -1.22 8.81
N ASN A 398 -8.09 -2.47 8.33
CA ASN A 398 -7.81 -2.77 6.92
C ASN A 398 -9.06 -2.71 6.03
N ILE A 399 -10.26 -2.72 6.61
CA ILE A 399 -11.55 -2.75 5.88
C ILE A 399 -12.58 -1.73 6.41
N ILE A 400 -12.24 -0.96 7.45
CA ILE A 400 -13.20 -0.02 8.08
C ILE A 400 -13.80 0.98 7.09
N HIS A 401 -13.03 1.37 6.07
CA HIS A 401 -13.45 2.29 5.02
C HIS A 401 -14.54 1.70 4.13
N MET A 402 -14.55 0.37 3.93
CA MET A 402 -15.60 -0.34 3.18
C MET A 402 -16.96 -0.28 3.91
N PHE A 403 -16.92 -0.21 5.25
CA PHE A 403 -18.12 -0.13 6.10
C PHE A 403 -18.45 1.28 6.57
N ALA A 404 -17.64 2.30 6.22
CA ALA A 404 -17.80 3.65 6.77
C ALA A 404 -19.16 4.27 6.41
N LEU A 405 -19.55 4.21 5.13
CA LEU A 405 -20.85 4.72 4.67
C LEU A 405 -22.02 3.88 5.20
N PRO A 406 -22.03 2.54 5.09
CA PRO A 406 -23.09 1.72 5.67
C PRO A 406 -23.29 1.92 7.18
N SER A 407 -22.20 2.00 7.94
CA SER A 407 -22.27 2.25 9.38
C SER A 407 -22.85 3.62 9.70
N MET A 408 -22.51 4.64 8.92
CA MET A 408 -23.06 5.99 9.09
C MET A 408 -24.55 6.03 8.77
N VAL A 409 -24.99 5.37 7.69
CA VAL A 409 -26.42 5.21 7.36
C VAL A 409 -27.16 4.52 8.50
N ALA A 410 -26.71 3.35 8.94
CA ALA A 410 -27.33 2.59 10.01
C ALA A 410 -27.40 3.39 11.32
N GLN A 411 -26.31 4.06 11.69
CA GLN A 411 -26.25 4.88 12.90
C GLN A 411 -27.24 6.04 12.85
N LEU A 412 -27.37 6.73 11.71
CA LEU A 412 -28.30 7.84 11.57
C LEU A 412 -29.76 7.37 11.62
N ILE A 413 -30.08 6.22 11.01
CA ILE A 413 -31.43 5.62 11.09
C ILE A 413 -31.79 5.30 12.55
N ILE A 414 -30.85 4.74 13.32
CA ILE A 414 -31.07 4.40 14.74
C ILE A 414 -31.26 5.68 15.59
N GLN A 415 -30.48 6.73 15.34
CA GLN A 415 -30.48 7.95 16.15
C GLN A 415 -31.61 8.92 15.79
N LEU A 416 -32.09 8.90 14.54
CA LEU A 416 -33.10 9.82 14.01
C LEU A 416 -34.36 9.04 13.60
N PRO A 417 -35.19 8.60 14.56
CA PRO A 417 -36.43 7.90 14.25
C PRO A 417 -37.37 8.82 13.45
N ASN A 418 -37.85 8.32 12.30
CA ASN A 418 -38.68 9.03 11.31
C ASN A 418 -37.95 10.04 10.39
N CYS A 419 -36.63 9.96 10.26
CA CYS A 419 -35.88 10.73 9.27
C CYS A 419 -36.32 10.39 7.84
N THR A 420 -36.56 11.40 7.00
CA THR A 420 -36.83 11.21 5.58
C THR A 420 -35.54 10.88 4.82
N LEU A 421 -35.64 10.22 3.66
CA LEU A 421 -34.48 9.95 2.79
C LEU A 421 -33.70 11.23 2.42
N SER A 422 -34.41 12.33 2.19
CA SER A 422 -33.78 13.62 1.86
C SER A 422 -32.97 14.18 3.02
N GLU A 423 -33.48 14.10 4.25
CA GLU A 423 -32.76 14.55 5.45
C GLU A 423 -31.53 13.69 5.68
N LEU A 424 -31.65 12.38 5.56
CA LEU A 424 -30.54 11.44 5.71
C LEU A 424 -29.41 11.73 4.70
N LYS A 425 -29.77 11.89 3.41
CA LYS A 425 -28.79 12.26 2.36
C LYS A 425 -28.08 13.57 2.67
N LYS A 426 -28.82 14.62 3.08
CA LYS A 426 -28.23 15.92 3.45
C LYS A 426 -27.27 15.81 4.62
N THR A 427 -27.64 15.09 5.68
CA THR A 427 -26.76 14.87 6.83
C THR A 427 -25.50 14.11 6.44
N ILE A 428 -25.64 13.06 5.63
CA ILE A 428 -24.50 12.28 5.13
C ILE A 428 -23.59 13.14 4.24
N ALA A 429 -24.13 13.96 3.33
CA ALA A 429 -23.35 14.84 2.46
C ALA A 429 -22.49 15.84 3.26
N ILE A 430 -22.94 16.27 4.44
CA ILE A 430 -22.17 17.13 5.35
C ILE A 430 -21.04 16.36 6.04
N LEU A 431 -21.28 15.12 6.45
CA LEU A 431 -20.33 14.31 7.23
C LEU A 431 -19.31 13.56 6.36
N TYR A 432 -19.71 13.14 5.17
CA TYR A 432 -18.93 12.29 4.28
C TYR A 432 -17.56 12.90 3.91
N PRO A 433 -17.41 14.19 3.60
CA PRO A 433 -16.11 14.77 3.26
C PRO A 433 -15.04 14.58 4.34
N PHE A 434 -15.43 14.57 5.62
CA PHE A 434 -14.50 14.31 6.73
C PHE A 434 -14.02 12.86 6.73
N LEU A 435 -14.94 11.91 6.55
CA LEU A 435 -14.61 10.48 6.44
C LEU A 435 -13.80 10.20 5.17
N ARG A 436 -14.16 10.83 4.05
CA ARG A 436 -13.47 10.73 2.78
C ARG A 436 -12.00 11.09 2.92
N LYS A 437 -11.71 12.22 3.57
CA LYS A 437 -10.34 12.70 3.79
C LYS A 437 -9.55 11.85 4.79
N GLU A 438 -10.19 11.36 5.84
CA GLU A 438 -9.54 10.54 6.88
C GLU A 438 -9.28 9.10 6.41
N LEU A 439 -10.17 8.55 5.59
CA LEU A 439 -10.18 7.14 5.19
C LEU A 439 -9.94 6.91 3.69
N PHE A 440 -9.62 7.95 2.91
CA PHE A 440 -9.42 7.88 1.46
C PHE A 440 -10.57 7.18 0.73
N LEU A 441 -11.79 7.69 0.90
CA LEU A 441 -12.97 7.14 0.23
C LEU A 441 -13.11 7.68 -1.21
N SER A 442 -13.65 6.86 -2.11
CA SER A 442 -13.73 7.15 -3.55
C SER A 442 -14.95 7.97 -3.96
N TYR A 443 -16.13 7.66 -3.43
CA TYR A 443 -17.40 8.22 -3.91
C TYR A 443 -17.36 9.75 -4.04
N ASP A 444 -17.71 10.24 -5.22
CA ASP A 444 -18.06 11.65 -5.40
C ASP A 444 -19.48 11.95 -4.90
N GLU A 445 -19.92 13.20 -5.02
CA GLU A 445 -21.23 13.62 -4.52
C GLU A 445 -22.39 12.94 -5.25
N ALA A 446 -22.26 12.68 -6.56
CA ALA A 446 -23.30 12.04 -7.36
C ALA A 446 -23.39 10.54 -7.04
N GLU A 447 -22.25 9.86 -6.95
CA GLU A 447 -22.17 8.46 -6.56
C GLU A 447 -22.64 8.23 -5.11
N LEU A 448 -22.35 9.17 -4.21
CA LEU A 448 -22.70 9.08 -2.80
C LEU A 448 -24.22 8.94 -2.60
N GLU A 449 -25.02 9.75 -3.30
CA GLU A 449 -26.48 9.68 -3.18
C GLU A 449 -27.04 8.32 -3.59
N GLN A 450 -26.59 7.80 -4.74
CA GLN A 450 -27.00 6.49 -5.22
C GLN A 450 -26.56 5.39 -4.25
N LYS A 451 -25.35 5.51 -3.70
CA LYS A 451 -24.82 4.53 -2.76
C LYS A 451 -25.60 4.49 -1.45
N ILE A 452 -26.04 5.65 -0.95
CA ILE A 452 -26.89 5.74 0.24
C ILE A 452 -28.20 4.96 0.01
N GLU A 453 -28.86 5.16 -1.13
CA GLU A 453 -30.10 4.45 -1.45
C GLU A 453 -29.90 2.93 -1.54
N GLN A 454 -28.83 2.48 -2.20
CA GLN A 454 -28.47 1.06 -2.28
C GLN A 454 -28.25 0.45 -0.91
N VAL A 455 -27.52 1.15 -0.03
CA VAL A 455 -27.29 0.70 1.35
C VAL A 455 -28.60 0.59 2.11
N ILE A 456 -29.49 1.59 2.03
CA ILE A 456 -30.79 1.56 2.72
C ILE A 456 -31.65 0.40 2.23
N ALA A 457 -31.72 0.20 0.91
CA ALA A 457 -32.46 -0.89 0.30
C ALA A 457 -31.93 -2.26 0.77
N GLU A 458 -30.61 -2.42 0.83
CA GLU A 458 -29.99 -3.66 1.29
C GLU A 458 -30.20 -3.89 2.78
N LEU A 459 -30.06 -2.86 3.63
CA LEU A 459 -30.38 -2.96 5.06
C LEU A 459 -31.84 -3.38 5.26
N GLY A 460 -32.78 -2.76 4.55
CA GLY A 460 -34.20 -3.11 4.61
C GLY A 460 -34.53 -4.51 4.06
N ARG A 461 -33.72 -5.02 3.11
CA ARG A 461 -33.85 -6.41 2.61
C ARG A 461 -33.43 -7.43 3.67
N GLN A 462 -32.41 -7.11 4.47
CA GLN A 462 -31.89 -7.99 5.51
C GLN A 462 -32.79 -8.07 6.75
N GLY A 463 -33.64 -7.07 6.99
CA GLY A 463 -34.59 -7.00 8.11
C GLY A 463 -34.27 -5.89 9.07
#